data_AF-A0A9C7QDP9-F1
#
_entry.id   AF-A0A9C7QDP9-F1
#
_cell.length_a   1.000
_cell.length_b   1.000
_cell.length_c   1.000
_cell.angle_alpha   90.00
_cell.angle_beta   90.00
_cell.angle_gamma   90.00
#
_symmetry.space_group_name_H-M   'P 1'
#
loop_
_entity.id
_entity.type
_entity.pdbx_description
1 polymer ?
#
loop_
_entity_poly.entity_id
_entity_poly.type
_entity_poly.pdbx_seq_one_letter_code
_entity_poly.pdbx_strand_id
1 'polypeptide(L)' 'MSVHDIDGPISKWRYTCPNGHTSWEPTNSHFWCHQCSRSSGTDAEFWKLLDRKTGERLAREKVSIHG' A
#
# COMPACT_ATOMS: atom_id res chain seq x y z
N MET A 1 7.08 -7.39 16.59
CA MET A 1 6.82 -6.50 15.45
C MET A 1 5.44 -6.82 14.93
N SER A 2 4.49 -5.89 14.97
CA SER A 2 3.09 -6.19 14.65
C SER A 2 2.89 -6.24 13.14
N VAL A 3 2.60 -7.43 12.60
CA VAL A 3 2.24 -7.61 11.20
C VAL A 3 0.80 -7.12 11.02
N HIS A 4 0.59 -6.22 10.06
CA HIS A 4 -0.70 -5.62 9.77
C HIS A 4 -1.38 -6.35 8.63
N ASP A 5 -2.61 -6.83 8.84
CA ASP A 5 -3.39 -7.42 7.76
C ASP A 5 -3.84 -6.31 6.79
N ILE A 6 -3.42 -6.42 5.52
CA ILE A 6 -3.74 -5.45 4.47
C ILE A 6 -4.75 -5.97 3.44
N ASP A 7 -5.07 -7.27 3.48
CA ASP A 7 -6.02 -7.92 2.57
C ASP A 7 -7.48 -7.76 3.03
N GLY A 8 -7.71 -7.53 4.32
CA GLY A 8 -9.06 -7.40 4.86
C GLY A 8 -9.94 -6.33 4.18
N PRO A 9 -11.28 -6.49 4.22
CA PRO A 9 -12.24 -5.60 3.52
C PRO A 9 -12.17 -4.13 3.97
N ILE A 10 -11.66 -3.88 5.18
CA ILE A 10 -11.52 -2.55 5.78
C ILE A 10 -10.15 -1.94 5.45
N SER A 11 -9.17 -2.79 5.14
CA SER A 11 -7.77 -2.45 4.94
C SER A 11 -7.53 -1.65 3.66
N LYS A 12 -8.32 -1.90 2.60
CA LYS A 12 -8.23 -1.18 1.31
C LYS A 12 -8.46 0.34 1.42
N TRP A 13 -9.18 0.79 2.44
CA TRP A 13 -9.41 2.23 2.69
C TRP A 13 -8.42 2.84 3.68
N ARG A 14 -7.83 1.99 4.53
CA ARG A 14 -6.89 2.41 5.57
C ARG A 14 -5.48 2.59 5.04
N TYR A 15 -5.02 1.68 4.18
CA TYR A 15 -3.69 1.74 3.60
C TYR A 15 -3.77 2.35 2.20
N THR A 16 -2.94 3.35 1.95
CA THR A 16 -2.89 4.07 0.68
C THR A 16 -1.46 4.07 0.13
N CYS A 17 -1.33 4.33 -1.16
CA CYS A 17 -0.02 4.61 -1.74
C CYS A 17 0.55 5.92 -1.12
N PRO A 18 1.86 6.20 -1.25
CA PRO A 18 2.46 7.43 -0.70
C PRO A 18 1.81 8.73 -1.21
N ASN A 19 1.10 8.68 -2.35
CA ASN A 19 0.34 9.80 -2.90
C ASN A 19 -1.12 9.86 -2.40
N GLY A 20 -1.56 8.90 -1.59
CA GLY A 20 -2.90 8.85 -1.00
C GLY A 20 -3.94 8.06 -1.80
N HIS A 21 -3.56 7.36 -2.87
CA HIS A 21 -4.49 6.54 -3.66
C HIS A 21 -4.77 5.19 -2.99
N THR A 22 -5.98 4.66 -3.16
CA THR A 22 -6.40 3.33 -2.66
C THR A 22 -6.36 2.25 -3.76
N SER A 23 -6.22 2.62 -5.03
CA SER A 23 -6.08 1.69 -6.16
C SER A 23 -4.66 1.15 -6.33
N TRP A 24 -4.08 0.66 -5.23
CA TRP A 24 -2.81 -0.05 -5.26
C TRP A 24 -3.03 -1.55 -5.10
N GLU A 25 -2.12 -2.33 -5.66
CA GLU A 25 -2.08 -3.78 -5.57
C GLU A 25 -0.77 -4.23 -4.93
N PRO A 26 -0.83 -5.17 -3.97
CA PRO A 26 0.36 -5.82 -3.44
C PRO A 26 0.88 -6.85 -4.44
N THR A 27 2.18 -6.81 -4.72
CA THR A 27 2.92 -7.82 -5.47
C THR A 27 3.80 -8.63 -4.52
N ASN A 28 4.44 -9.69 -5.01
CA ASN A 28 5.33 -10.53 -4.20
C ASN A 28 6.41 -9.74 -3.46
N SER A 29 6.98 -8.71 -4.08
CA SER A 29 8.10 -7.94 -3.52
C SER A 29 7.74 -6.48 -3.18
N HIS A 30 6.96 -5.81 -4.04
CA HIS A 30 6.62 -4.39 -3.91
C HIS A 30 5.11 -4.16 -3.99
N PHE A 31 4.68 -2.91 -3.85
CA PHE A 31 3.32 -2.47 -4.14
C PHE A 31 3.31 -1.67 -5.43
N TRP A 32 2.23 -1.81 -6.18
CA TRP A 32 2.00 -1.12 -7.44
C TRP A 32 0.75 -0.27 -7.36
N CYS A 33 0.78 1.00 -7.78
CA CYS A 33 -0.41 1.84 -7.87
C CYS A 33 -0.79 2.10 -9.32
N HIS A 34 -1.97 1.63 -9.71
CA HIS A 34 -2.55 1.84 -11.03
C HIS A 34 -2.73 3.32 -11.36
N GLN A 35 -3.13 4.13 -10.38
CA GLN A 35 -3.36 5.55 -10.63
C GLN A 35 -2.05 6.33 -10.79
N CYS A 36 -1.02 5.97 -10.02
CA CYS A 36 0.33 6.53 -10.20
C CYS A 36 0.92 6.14 -11.55
N SER A 37 0.71 4.89 -12.00
CA SER A 37 1.15 4.43 -13.33
C SER A 37 0.52 5.21 -14.47
N ARG A 38 -0.66 5.79 -14.27
CA ARG A 38 -1.34 6.65 -15.25
C ARG A 38 -0.90 8.11 -15.18
N SER A 39 -0.19 8.50 -14.13
CA SER A 39 0.26 9.87 -13.92
C SER A 39 1.70 10.03 -14.40
N SER A 40 1.91 10.85 -15.42
CA SER A 40 3.24 11.17 -15.94
C SER A 40 4.02 11.99 -14.89
N GLY A 41 4.94 11.36 -14.17
CA GLY A 41 5.80 12.04 -13.18
C GLY A 41 5.80 11.46 -11.76
N THR A 42 5.09 10.35 -11.53
CA THR A 42 5.05 9.68 -10.22
C THR A 42 5.40 8.21 -10.36
N ASP A 43 6.28 7.71 -9.49
CA ASP A 43 6.57 6.27 -9.41
C ASP A 43 5.32 5.48 -9.01
N ALA A 44 4.92 4.56 -9.88
CA ALA A 44 3.83 3.63 -9.61
C ALA A 44 4.23 2.56 -8.60
N GLU A 45 5.51 2.24 -8.54
CA GLU A 45 6.07 1.17 -7.73
C GLU A 45 6.64 1.72 -6.42
N PHE A 46 6.28 1.11 -5.30
CA PHE A 46 6.72 1.55 -3.97
C PHE A 46 6.76 0.40 -2.98
N TRP A 47 7.57 0.56 -1.92
CA TRP A 47 7.82 -0.51 -0.93
C TRP A 47 7.10 -0.30 0.39
N LYS A 48 6.48 0.87 0.56
CA LYS A 48 5.85 1.31 1.81
C LYS A 48 4.46 1.85 1.57
N LEU A 49 3.46 1.27 2.22
CA LEU A 49 2.11 1.80 2.29
C LEU A 49 2.02 2.90 3.35
N LEU A 50 1.18 3.89 3.09
CA LEU A 50 0.82 4.91 4.05
C LEU A 50 -0.44 4.46 4.80
N ASP A 51 -0.34 4.28 6.11
CA ASP A 51 -1.49 4.06 6.97
C ASP A 51 -2.18 5.40 7.23
N ARG A 52 -3.40 5.59 6.73
CA ARG A 52 -4.17 6.82 6.89
C ARG A 52 -4.69 7.02 8.33
N LYS A 53 -4.75 5.95 9.13
CA LYS A 53 -5.27 6.00 10.50
C LYS A 53 -4.23 6.50 11.49
N THR A 54 -2.98 6.08 11.36
CA THR A 54 -1.85 6.42 12.24
C THR A 54 -0.87 7.39 11.59
N GLY A 55 -0.89 7.52 10.26
CA GLY A 55 0.09 8.28 9.49
C GLY A 55 1.41 7.53 9.28
N GLU A 56 1.49 6.27 9.69
CA GLU A 56 2.73 5.50 9.60
C GLU A 56 2.98 4.92 8.21
N ARG A 57 4.25 4.71 7.89
CA ARG A 57 4.66 4.05 6.64
C ARG A 57 4.99 2.59 6.90
N LEU A 58 4.11 1.70 6.45
CA LEU A 58 4.25 0.25 6.60
C LEU A 58 5.00 -0.34 5.41
N ALA A 59 6.19 -0.87 5.66
CA ALA A 59 6.94 -1.64 4.67
C ALA A 59 6.29 -3.00 4.41
N ARG A 60 6.60 -3.62 3.26
CA ARG A 60 6.10 -4.95 2.88
C ARG A 60 6.30 -6.02 3.97
N GLU A 61 7.41 -5.97 4.70
CA GLU A 61 7.74 -6.88 5.82
C GLU A 61 6.82 -6.71 7.04
N LYS A 62 6.16 -5.56 7.18
CA LYS A 62 5.26 -5.24 8.29
C LYS A 62 3.79 -5.54 7.98
N VAL A 63 3.51 -6.12 6.81
CA VAL A 63 2.15 -6.41 6.37
C VAL A 63 1.98 -7.86 5.95
N SER A 64 0.82 -8.44 6.30
CA SER A 64 0.38 -9.75 5.82
C SER A 64 -0.65 -9.55 4.72
N ILE A 65 -0.43 -10.27 3.62
CA ILE A 65 -1.43 -10.56 2.59
C ILE A 65 -1.74 -12.04 2.73
N HIS A 66 -2.92 -12.36 3.24
CA HIS A 66 -3.47 -13.71 3.13
C HIS A 66 -4.05 -13.83 1.73
N GLY A 67 -3.36 -14.56 0.85
CA GLY A 67 -3.84 -14.89 -0.50
C GLY A 67 -4.84 -16.04 -0.48
#